data_AF-A0A2D9ITC5-F1
#
_entry.id   AF-A0A2D9ITC5-F1
#
_cell.length_a   1.000
_cell.length_b   1.000
_cell.length_c   1.000
_cell.angle_alpha   90.00
_cell.angle_beta   90.00
_cell.angle_gamma   90.00
#
_symmetry.space_group_name_H-M   'P 1'
#
loop_
_entity.id
_entity.type
_entity.pdbx_description
1 polymer ?
#
loop_
_entity_poly.entity_id
_entity_poly.type
_entity_poly.pdbx_seq_one_letter_code
_entity_poly.pdbx_strand_id
1 'polypeptide(L)' 'MLEVNKNRCIVLEDSNYGMRAAINAGMKVIVIPEKGTNPKWSKKANLKLNSLEKFTINHLIDL' A
#
# COMPACT_ATOMS: atom_id res chain seq x y z
N MET A 1 5.98 20.29 -2.49
CA MET A 1 4.85 19.35 -2.64
C MET A 1 4.80 18.93 -4.11
N LEU A 2 4.49 17.68 -4.43
CA LEU A 2 4.58 17.18 -5.82
C LEU A 2 3.40 17.61 -6.72
N GLU A 3 2.37 18.25 -6.16
CA GLU A 3 1.18 18.75 -6.89
C GLU A 3 0.44 17.68 -7.73
N VAL A 4 0.55 16.40 -7.33
CA VAL A 4 -0.14 15.28 -7.97
C VAL A 4 -1.47 15.00 -7.30
N ASN A 5 -2.50 14.67 -8.09
CA ASN A 5 -3.79 14.22 -7.57
C ASN A 5 -3.61 12.90 -6.77
N LYS A 6 -4.15 12.84 -5.55
CA LYS A 6 -4.08 11.67 -4.66
C LYS A 6 -4.57 10.36 -5.29
N ASN A 7 -5.52 10.41 -6.24
CA ASN A 7 -6.02 9.23 -6.94
C ASN A 7 -5.02 8.69 -7.99
N ARG A 8 -3.96 9.45 -8.28
CA ARG A 8 -2.81 9.08 -9.11
C ARG A 8 -1.56 8.78 -8.27
N CYS A 9 -1.70 8.72 -6.96
CA CYS A 9 -0.66 8.32 -6.03
C CYS A 9 -0.91 6.90 -5.54
N ILE A 10 0.18 6.16 -5.33
CA ILE A 10 0.15 4.88 -4.64
C ILE A 10 1.08 4.95 -3.44
N VAL A 11 0.66 4.35 -2.33
CA VAL A 11 1.46 4.25 -1.12
C VAL A 11 1.95 2.81 -1.00
N LEU A 12 3.27 2.63 -0.84
CA LEU A 12 3.88 1.36 -0.45
C LEU A 12 4.21 1.47 1.03
N GLU A 13 3.67 0.59 1.87
CA GLU A 13 3.77 0.76 3.32
C GLU A 13 3.85 -0.56 4.08
N ASP A 14 4.58 -0.60 5.18
CA ASP A 14 4.81 -1.81 5.98
C ASP A 14 4.07 -1.82 7.33
N SER A 15 3.57 -0.66 7.78
CA SER A 15 2.93 -0.48 9.08
C SER A 15 1.40 -0.33 9.04
N ASN A 16 0.72 -0.68 10.13
CA ASN A 16 -0.73 -0.49 10.28
C ASN A 16 -1.14 0.98 10.22
N TYR A 17 -0.38 1.85 10.90
CA TYR A 17 -0.72 3.27 10.99
C TYR A 17 -0.48 3.99 9.66
N GLY A 18 0.61 3.68 8.96
CA GLY A 18 0.86 4.22 7.62
C GLY A 18 -0.19 3.75 6.61
N MET A 19 -0.58 2.47 6.63
CA MET A 19 -1.66 1.96 5.78
C MET A 19 -2.97 2.72 6.04
N ARG A 20 -3.33 2.91 7.31
CA ARG A 20 -4.54 3.66 7.68
C ARG A 20 -4.46 5.13 7.27
N ALA A 21 -3.29 5.75 7.34
CA ALA A 21 -3.08 7.12 6.88
C ALA A 21 -3.32 7.22 5.37
N ALA A 22 -2.79 6.29 4.57
CA ALA A 22 -3.02 6.24 3.13
C ALA A 22 -4.51 6.09 2.77
N ILE A 23 -5.21 5.18 3.45
CA ILE A 23 -6.65 4.96 3.29
C ILE A 23 -7.43 6.23 3.64
N ASN A 24 -7.11 6.89 4.75
CA ASN A 24 -7.79 8.12 5.18
C ASN A 24 -7.49 9.32 4.26
N ALA A 25 -6.31 9.35 3.62
CA ALA A 25 -6.02 10.29 2.55
C ALA A 25 -6.78 9.97 1.24
N GLY A 26 -7.47 8.83 1.19
CA GLY A 26 -8.16 8.32 0.01
C GLY A 26 -7.18 8.00 -1.12
N MET A 27 -6.01 7.45 -0.78
CA MET A 27 -5.02 6.94 -1.71
C MET A 27 -5.07 5.41 -1.75
N LYS A 28 -4.60 4.81 -2.85
CA LYS A 28 -4.42 3.35 -2.94
C LYS A 28 -3.16 2.96 -2.16
N VAL A 29 -3.23 1.84 -1.45
CA VAL A 29 -2.12 1.33 -0.66
C VAL A 29 -1.83 -0.13 -0.97
N ILE A 30 -0.56 -0.40 -1.26
CA ILE A 30 0.02 -1.74 -1.26
C ILE A 30 0.76 -1.91 0.06
N VAL A 31 0.36 -2.91 0.83
CA VAL A 31 1.04 -3.21 2.09
C VAL A 31 2.06 -4.32 1.90
N ILE A 32 3.25 -4.11 2.46
CA ILE A 32 4.34 -5.10 2.55
C ILE A 32 4.66 -5.26 4.04
N PRO A 33 3.90 -6.09 4.79
CA PRO A 33 4.07 -6.18 6.22
C PRO A 33 5.49 -6.56 6.60
N GLU A 34 5.95 -6.05 7.74
CA GLU A 34 7.24 -6.40 8.31
C GLU A 34 7.47 -7.92 8.31
N LYS A 35 8.68 -8.35 7.91
CA LYS A 35 9.01 -9.77 7.76
C LYS A 35 8.78 -10.53 9.07
N GLY A 36 8.24 -11.75 8.96
CA GLY A 36 7.90 -12.57 10.11
C GLY A 36 6.56 -12.21 10.77
N THR A 37 5.87 -11.17 10.28
CA THR A 37 4.52 -10.84 10.72
C THR A 37 3.47 -11.32 9.70
N ASN A 38 2.28 -11.71 10.18
CA ASN A 38 1.12 -11.92 9.31
C ASN A 38 -0.09 -11.16 9.84
N PRO A 39 -0.07 -9.82 9.76
CA PRO A 39 -1.06 -9.03 10.45
C PRO A 39 -2.42 -9.11 9.79
N LYS A 40 -3.47 -9.40 10.57
CA LYS A 40 -4.86 -9.39 10.11
C LYS A 40 -5.28 -8.01 9.57
N TRP A 41 -4.67 -6.93 10.05
CA TRP A 41 -4.97 -5.56 9.61
C TRP A 41 -4.62 -5.31 8.14
N SER A 42 -3.66 -6.04 7.57
CA SER A 42 -3.25 -5.90 6.16
C SER A 42 -4.36 -6.20 5.16
N LYS A 43 -5.42 -6.90 5.58
CA LYS A 43 -6.63 -7.16 4.76
C LYS A 43 -7.40 -5.90 4.36
N LYS A 44 -7.12 -4.76 5.00
CA LYS A 44 -7.74 -3.47 4.67
C LYS A 44 -7.02 -2.73 3.53
N ALA A 45 -5.82 -3.17 3.17
CA ALA A 45 -5.08 -2.61 2.04
C ALA A 45 -5.73 -3.00 0.71
N ASN A 46 -5.43 -2.26 -0.36
CA ASN A 46 -5.91 -2.61 -1.69
C ASN A 46 -5.18 -3.86 -2.22
N LEU A 47 -3.89 -3.99 -1.91
CA LEU A 47 -3.09 -5.16 -2.24
C LEU A 47 -2.10 -5.46 -1.10
N LYS A 48 -1.83 -6.75 -0.87
CA LYS A 48 -0.76 -7.19 0.02
C LYS A 48 0.31 -7.91 -0.80
N LEU A 49 1.56 -7.49 -0.64
CA LEU A 49 2.73 -8.23 -1.12
C LEU A 49 3.54 -8.74 0.09
N ASN A 50 4.31 -9.81 -0.12
CA ASN A 50 5.18 -10.36 0.91
C ASN A 50 6.63 -9.82 0.82
N SER A 51 6.95 -9.08 -0.24
CA SER A 51 8.25 -8.43 -0.48
C SER A 51 8.08 -7.36 -1.55
N LEU A 52 8.85 -6.27 -1.45
CA LEU A 52 8.94 -5.25 -2.50
C LEU A 52 9.59 -5.78 -3.78
N GLU A 53 10.39 -6.85 -3.72
CA GLU A 53 10.94 -7.50 -4.92
C GLU A 53 9.86 -8.08 -5.84
N LYS A 54 8.66 -8.31 -5.31
CA LYS A 54 7.50 -8.77 -6.09
C LYS A 54 6.71 -7.63 -6.71
N PHE A 55 7.01 -6.37 -6.35
CA PHE A 55 6.34 -5.22 -6.92
C PHE A 55 6.76 -5.03 -8.39
N THR A 56 5.77 -4.80 -9.24
CA THR A 56 5.95 -4.55 -10.67
C THR A 56 4.91 -3.53 -11.13
N ILE A 57 5.15 -2.89 -12.27
CA ILE A 57 4.23 -1.88 -12.83
C ILE A 57 2.83 -2.44 -13.09
N ASN A 58 2.69 -3.74 -13.37
CA ASN A 58 1.41 -4.38 -13.62
C ASN A 58 0.47 -4.31 -12.41
N HIS A 59 1.01 -4.28 -11.19
CA HIS A 59 0.20 -4.11 -9.98
C HIS A 59 -0.52 -2.75 -9.94
N LEU A 60 -0.07 -1.76 -10.71
CA LEU A 60 -0.73 -0.45 -10.79
C LEU A 60 -1.95 -0.45 -11.73
N ILE A 61 -2.06 -1.43 -12.61
CA ILE A 61 -3.15 -1.52 -13.59
C ILE A 61 -4.43 -2.04 -12.93
N ASP A 62 -4.26 -2.97 -11.98
CA ASP A 62 -5.36 -3.67 -11.32
C ASP A 62 -5.84 -3.00 -10.02
N LEU A 63 -5.08 -1.99 -9.57
CA LEU A 63 -5.38 -1.21 -8.38
C LEU A 63 -6.16 0.03 -8.75
#